data_AF-A0A7S2P8H3-F1
#
_entry.id   AF-A0A7S2P8H3-F1
#
_cell.length_a   1.000
_cell.length_b   1.000
_cell.length_c   1.000
_cell.angle_alpha   90.00
_cell.angle_beta   90.00
_cell.angle_gamma   90.00
#
_symmetry.space_group_name_H-M   'P 1'
#
loop_
_entity.id
_entity.type
_entity.pdbx_description
1 polymer ?
#
loop_
_entity_poly.entity_id
_entity_poly.type
_entity_poly.pdbx_seq_one_letter_code
_entity_poly.pdbx_strand_id
1 'polypeptide(L)'
;VVNNKKTQQNENMTAFLKAVVEADQVSLYEFNRNGQKRFYYQKANQKLTLLRYNESTNSSGEIVKNNLFRKQLSENLYANCPNLSLDVGYTSFQLGNYIIFYNNCNQISESLIDFREYELIGNWYFKIKGGINISSIEIINRTGRSGKQNGTNIRLGVEVEHFMRFKNKTWSIFIEPTFSSFKDDILAIDYNSIEIPLGIRKYIPIFDSS
;
A
#
# COMPACT_ATOMS: atom_id res chain seq x y z
N VAL A 1 7.56 -50.75 34.43
CA VAL A 1 8.43 -49.57 34.20
C VAL A 1 8.34 -49.20 32.73
N VAL A 2 7.91 -48.05 32.20
CA VAL A 2 7.18 -46.83 32.62
C VAL A 2 6.55 -46.35 31.29
N ASN A 3 5.23 -46.09 31.28
CA ASN A 3 4.51 -45.47 30.16
C ASN A 3 4.86 -43.98 30.08
N ASN A 4 5.53 -43.52 29.02
CA ASN A 4 5.69 -42.09 28.74
C ASN A 4 4.61 -41.61 27.76
N LYS A 5 3.37 -41.49 28.25
CA LYS A 5 2.41 -40.58 27.63
C LYS A 5 2.91 -39.15 27.87
N LYS A 6 3.37 -38.47 26.81
CA LYS A 6 3.48 -37.00 26.81
C LYS A 6 2.07 -36.43 26.91
N THR A 7 1.62 -36.21 28.13
CA THR A 7 0.40 -35.46 28.43
C THR A 7 0.68 -34.02 27.99
N GLN A 8 0.14 -33.61 26.84
CA GLN A 8 0.05 -32.19 26.49
C GLN A 8 -0.79 -31.51 27.57
N GLN A 9 -0.13 -30.81 28.49
CA GLN A 9 -0.82 -29.90 29.39
C GLN A 9 -1.37 -28.76 28.53
N ASN A 10 -2.69 -28.73 28.36
CA ASN A 10 -3.39 -27.57 27.85
C ASN A 10 -3.34 -26.49 28.93
N GLU A 11 -2.29 -25.67 28.91
CA GLU A 11 -2.30 -24.41 29.63
C GLU A 11 -3.39 -23.53 29.01
N ASN A 12 -4.40 -23.17 29.79
CA ASN A 12 -5.44 -22.24 29.38
C ASN A 12 -4.80 -20.84 29.23
N MET A 13 -4.28 -20.55 28.05
CA MET A 13 -3.77 -19.22 27.71
C MET A 13 -4.92 -18.30 27.34
N THR A 14 -5.11 -17.23 28.11
CA THR A 14 -6.00 -16.13 27.70
C THR A 14 -5.31 -15.32 26.61
N ALA A 15 -5.96 -15.18 25.46
CA ALA A 15 -5.48 -14.39 24.34
C ALA A 15 -6.36 -13.15 24.16
N PHE A 16 -5.73 -11.97 24.08
CA PHE A 16 -6.42 -10.72 23.74
C PHE A 16 -6.50 -10.58 22.22
N LEU A 17 -7.68 -10.23 21.73
CA LEU A 17 -7.93 -9.97 20.32
C LEU A 17 -8.09 -8.47 20.10
N LYS A 18 -7.42 -7.94 19.08
CA LYS A 18 -7.60 -6.55 18.65
C LYS A 18 -8.87 -6.46 17.81
N ALA A 19 -9.79 -5.57 18.17
CA ALA A 19 -10.93 -5.23 17.32
C ALA A 19 -10.45 -4.60 16.00
N VAL A 20 -10.92 -5.13 14.87
CA VAL A 20 -10.67 -4.59 13.54
C VAL A 20 -11.91 -3.83 13.07
N VAL A 21 -13.08 -4.45 13.20
CA VAL A 21 -14.39 -3.85 12.95
C VAL A 21 -15.33 -4.33 14.05
N GLU A 22 -16.00 -3.43 14.74
CA GLU A 22 -17.11 -3.77 15.63
C GLU A 22 -18.41 -3.33 15.00
N ALA A 23 -19.38 -4.24 14.97
CA ALA A 23 -20.70 -4.00 14.45
C ALA A 23 -21.71 -4.97 15.07
N ASP A 24 -22.97 -4.56 15.08
CA ASP A 24 -24.07 -5.30 15.69
C ASP A 24 -24.27 -6.70 15.08
N GLN A 25 -24.10 -6.82 13.76
CA GLN A 25 -24.29 -8.10 13.06
C GLN A 25 -23.05 -8.95 13.05
N VAL A 26 -21.93 -8.42 12.52
CA VAL A 26 -20.69 -9.17 12.39
C VAL A 26 -19.50 -8.29 12.74
N SER A 27 -18.78 -8.70 13.77
CA SER A 27 -17.53 -8.09 14.21
C SER A 27 -16.33 -8.92 13.74
N LEU A 28 -15.20 -8.25 13.51
CA LEU A 28 -13.94 -8.84 13.08
C LEU A 28 -12.84 -8.49 14.08
N TYR A 29 -12.06 -9.50 14.45
CA TYR A 29 -10.96 -9.38 15.40
C TYR A 29 -9.68 -9.99 14.84
N GLU A 30 -8.53 -9.42 15.23
CA GLU A 30 -7.19 -9.87 14.89
C GLU A 30 -6.47 -10.37 16.13
N PHE A 31 -5.86 -11.56 16.03
CA PHE A 31 -4.85 -12.04 16.95
C PHE A 31 -3.49 -12.01 16.25
N ASN A 32 -2.48 -11.44 16.90
CA ASN A 32 -1.12 -11.43 16.39
C ASN A 32 -0.16 -11.95 17.46
N ARG A 33 0.57 -13.02 17.13
CA ARG A 33 1.66 -13.55 17.96
C ARG A 33 2.86 -13.85 17.07
N ASN A 34 3.99 -13.19 17.34
CA ASN A 34 5.26 -13.38 16.62
C ASN A 34 5.10 -13.27 15.09
N GLY A 35 4.28 -12.32 14.63
CA GLY A 35 4.03 -12.09 13.20
C GLY A 35 2.98 -13.03 12.56
N GLN A 36 2.51 -14.05 13.29
CA GLN A 36 1.41 -14.88 12.82
C GLN A 36 0.08 -14.21 13.13
N LYS A 37 -0.56 -13.68 12.09
CA LYS A 37 -1.90 -13.09 12.18
C LYS A 37 -2.98 -14.16 12.02
N ARG A 38 -3.96 -14.16 12.91
CA ARG A 38 -5.18 -14.95 12.80
C ARG A 38 -6.38 -14.03 12.94
N PHE A 39 -7.38 -14.24 12.10
CA PHE A 39 -8.59 -13.44 12.12
C PHE A 39 -9.76 -14.26 12.64
N TYR A 40 -10.58 -13.63 13.46
CA TYR A 40 -11.77 -14.22 14.04
C TYR A 40 -12.95 -13.33 13.72
N TYR A 41 -14.09 -13.92 13.37
CA TYR A 41 -15.33 -13.17 13.23
C TYR A 41 -16.34 -13.64 14.28
N GLN A 42 -17.25 -12.76 14.64
CA GLN A 42 -18.35 -13.06 15.53
C GLN A 42 -19.64 -12.51 14.95
N LYS A 43 -20.63 -13.38 14.75
CA LYS A 43 -21.99 -12.98 14.44
C LYS A 43 -22.74 -12.63 15.73
N ALA A 44 -23.76 -11.78 15.64
CA ALA A 44 -24.68 -11.46 16.72
C ALA A 44 -25.13 -12.74 17.44
N ASN A 45 -24.95 -12.78 18.77
CA ASN A 45 -25.33 -13.91 19.63
C ASN A 45 -24.67 -15.26 19.29
N GLN A 46 -23.59 -15.27 18.50
CA GLN A 46 -22.84 -16.47 18.18
C GLN A 46 -21.45 -16.47 18.83
N LYS A 47 -20.88 -17.67 18.92
CA LYS A 47 -19.50 -17.85 19.40
C LYS A 47 -18.52 -17.30 18.37
N LEU A 48 -17.43 -16.75 18.89
CA LEU A 48 -16.29 -16.33 18.09
C LEU A 48 -15.75 -17.50 17.24
N THR A 49 -15.59 -17.27 15.93
CA THR A 49 -15.18 -18.28 14.96
C THR A 49 -13.88 -17.88 14.27
N LEU A 50 -12.90 -18.79 14.25
CA LEU A 50 -11.63 -18.60 13.55
C LEU A 50 -11.82 -18.72 12.03
N LEU A 51 -11.29 -17.74 11.28
CA LEU A 51 -11.10 -17.84 9.84
C LEU A 51 -9.87 -18.73 9.57
N ARG A 52 -10.11 -19.88 8.94
CA ARG A 52 -9.10 -20.92 8.73
C ARG A 52 -8.26 -20.60 7.50
N TYR A 53 -7.05 -20.13 7.75
CA TYR A 53 -6.06 -19.87 6.72
C TYR A 53 -4.77 -20.61 7.09
N ASN A 54 -4.35 -21.51 6.21
CA ASN A 54 -3.08 -22.22 6.35
C ASN A 54 -2.22 -21.90 5.13
N GLU A 55 -0.98 -21.49 5.39
CA GLU A 55 0.09 -21.46 4.39
C GLU A 55 1.02 -22.63 4.68
N SER A 56 1.35 -23.40 3.66
CA SER A 56 2.29 -24.52 3.75
C SER A 56 3.20 -24.51 2.54
N THR A 57 4.47 -24.80 2.73
CA THR A 57 5.40 -24.99 1.60
C THR A 57 5.26 -26.40 1.06
N ASN A 58 5.07 -26.57 -0.25
CA ASN A 58 5.09 -27.89 -0.88
C ASN A 58 6.53 -28.43 -1.02
N SER A 59 6.66 -29.68 -1.48
CA SER A 59 7.95 -30.32 -1.73
C SER A 59 8.84 -29.59 -2.75
N SER A 60 8.26 -28.70 -3.55
CA SER A 60 8.95 -27.89 -4.57
C SER A 60 9.37 -26.51 -4.06
N GLY A 61 9.13 -26.19 -2.79
CA GLY A 61 9.46 -24.88 -2.20
C GLY A 61 8.41 -23.79 -2.43
N GLU A 62 7.26 -24.11 -3.04
CA GLU A 62 6.21 -23.14 -3.31
C GLU A 62 5.26 -22.98 -2.12
N ILE A 63 4.82 -21.74 -1.84
CA ILE A 63 3.82 -21.46 -0.81
C ILE A 63 2.43 -21.85 -1.33
N VAL A 64 1.90 -22.95 -0.82
CA VAL A 64 0.53 -23.39 -1.05
C VAL A 64 -0.37 -22.76 0.00
N LYS A 65 -1.40 -22.04 -0.46
CA LYS A 65 -2.38 -21.37 0.40
C LYS A 65 -3.68 -22.15 0.42
N ASN A 66 -4.10 -22.56 1.61
CA ASN A 66 -5.41 -23.12 1.81
C ASN A 66 -6.42 -22.00 2.10
N ASN A 67 -7.27 -21.71 1.11
CA ASN A 67 -8.27 -20.64 1.15
C ASN A 67 -9.60 -21.06 1.83
N LEU A 68 -9.58 -22.00 2.78
CA LEU A 68 -10.76 -22.44 3.53
C LEU A 68 -11.55 -21.28 4.12
N PHE A 69 -10.89 -20.21 4.55
CA PHE A 69 -11.57 -19.01 5.05
C PHE A 69 -12.52 -18.39 4.02
N ARG A 70 -12.19 -18.38 2.72
CA ARG A 70 -13.09 -17.84 1.67
C ARG A 70 -14.37 -18.65 1.57
N LYS A 71 -14.27 -19.97 1.73
CA LYS A 71 -15.43 -20.87 1.78
C LYS A 71 -16.26 -20.61 3.06
N GLN A 72 -15.61 -20.41 4.20
CA GLN A 72 -16.31 -20.03 5.43
C GLN A 72 -17.07 -18.70 5.27
N LEU A 73 -16.44 -17.71 4.63
CA LEU A 73 -17.09 -16.42 4.32
C LEU A 73 -18.26 -16.62 3.35
N SER A 74 -18.10 -17.41 2.28
CA SER A 74 -19.19 -17.65 1.33
C SER A 74 -20.37 -18.40 1.93
N GLU A 75 -20.13 -19.39 2.80
CA GLU A 75 -21.20 -20.20 3.38
C GLU A 75 -21.92 -19.48 4.53
N ASN A 76 -21.19 -18.66 5.29
CA ASN A 76 -21.72 -18.04 6.51
C ASN A 76 -22.06 -16.57 6.34
N LEU A 77 -21.43 -15.84 5.42
CA LEU A 77 -21.46 -14.37 5.35
C LEU A 77 -21.74 -13.85 3.92
N TYR A 78 -22.39 -14.65 3.08
CA TYR A 78 -22.71 -14.26 1.70
C TYR A 78 -24.20 -13.96 1.46
N ALA A 79 -25.09 -14.62 2.21
CA ALA A 79 -26.51 -14.60 1.92
C ALA A 79 -27.03 -13.14 1.92
N ASN A 80 -27.55 -12.72 0.76
CA ASN A 80 -28.23 -11.46 0.46
C ASN A 80 -27.38 -10.27 -0.06
N CYS A 81 -26.10 -10.46 -0.40
CA CYS A 81 -25.24 -9.38 -0.91
C CYS A 81 -24.72 -9.61 -2.34
N PRO A 82 -25.44 -9.16 -3.38
CA PRO A 82 -25.14 -9.49 -4.78
C PRO A 82 -23.79 -8.98 -5.31
N ASN A 83 -23.16 -8.02 -4.63
CA ASN A 83 -21.88 -7.42 -5.04
C ASN A 83 -20.68 -7.78 -4.14
N LEU A 84 -20.85 -8.75 -3.22
CA LEU A 84 -19.79 -9.12 -2.30
C LEU A 84 -18.78 -10.06 -2.99
N SER A 85 -17.60 -9.54 -3.33
CA SER A 85 -16.53 -10.34 -3.94
C SER A 85 -15.95 -11.35 -2.96
N LEU A 86 -15.84 -12.61 -3.41
CA LEU A 86 -15.18 -13.69 -2.68
C LEU A 86 -13.66 -13.72 -2.90
N ASP A 87 -13.12 -12.89 -3.80
CA ASP A 87 -11.67 -12.73 -3.96
C ASP A 87 -11.09 -11.75 -2.92
N VAL A 88 -11.30 -12.11 -1.65
CA VAL A 88 -10.79 -11.38 -0.49
C VAL A 88 -9.48 -12.03 -0.03
N GLY A 89 -8.45 -11.22 0.20
CA GLY A 89 -7.19 -11.71 0.77
C GLY A 89 -7.22 -11.72 2.30
N TYR A 90 -6.35 -12.53 2.91
CA TYR A 90 -6.31 -12.74 4.36
C TYR A 90 -5.53 -11.63 5.08
N THR A 91 -6.03 -10.40 4.99
CA THR A 91 -5.45 -9.20 5.62
C THR A 91 -6.51 -8.44 6.41
N SER A 92 -6.11 -7.69 7.44
CA SER A 92 -7.02 -6.89 8.26
C SER A 92 -7.83 -5.91 7.41
N PHE A 93 -7.18 -5.29 6.41
CA PHE A 93 -7.82 -4.36 5.49
C PHE A 93 -8.85 -5.06 4.59
N GLN A 94 -8.47 -6.13 3.88
CA GLN A 94 -9.40 -6.77 2.95
C GLN A 94 -10.55 -7.49 3.65
N LEU A 95 -10.28 -8.18 4.77
CA LEU A 95 -11.31 -8.81 5.57
C LEU A 95 -12.20 -7.76 6.25
N GLY A 96 -11.64 -6.66 6.76
CA GLY A 96 -12.43 -5.57 7.33
C GLY A 96 -13.39 -4.97 6.32
N ASN A 97 -12.93 -4.72 5.08
CA ASN A 97 -13.80 -4.22 4.00
C ASN A 97 -14.92 -5.20 3.67
N TYR A 98 -14.62 -6.50 3.64
CA TYR A 98 -15.61 -7.54 3.41
C TYR A 98 -16.71 -7.52 4.48
N ILE A 99 -16.32 -7.42 5.76
CA ILE A 99 -17.25 -7.40 6.90
C ILE A 99 -18.07 -6.11 6.93
N ILE A 100 -17.46 -4.94 6.69
CA ILE A 100 -18.19 -3.67 6.58
C ILE A 100 -19.21 -3.74 5.44
N PHE A 101 -18.81 -4.25 4.28
CA PHE A 101 -19.73 -4.41 3.15
C PHE A 101 -20.90 -5.32 3.51
N TYR A 102 -20.64 -6.44 4.16
CA TYR A 102 -21.66 -7.37 4.63
C TYR A 102 -22.65 -6.69 5.59
N ASN A 103 -22.15 -5.97 6.60
CA ASN A 103 -22.99 -5.27 7.59
C ASN A 103 -23.86 -4.19 6.92
N ASN A 104 -23.29 -3.42 5.99
CA ASN A 104 -24.01 -2.36 5.25
C ASN A 104 -25.08 -2.93 4.32
N CYS A 105 -24.77 -4.02 3.62
CA CYS A 105 -25.67 -4.66 2.68
C CYS A 105 -26.95 -5.19 3.34
N ASN A 106 -26.84 -5.70 4.57
CA ASN A 106 -27.99 -6.18 5.33
C ASN A 106 -28.78 -5.06 6.03
N GLN A 107 -28.49 -3.77 5.73
CA GLN A 107 -29.25 -2.58 6.15
C GLN A 107 -29.58 -2.46 7.65
N ILE A 108 -28.71 -2.99 8.54
CA ILE A 108 -29.02 -3.09 9.99
C ILE A 108 -28.12 -2.24 10.90
N SER A 109 -27.07 -1.55 10.43
CA SER A 109 -26.14 -0.90 11.37
C SER A 109 -26.59 0.51 11.80
N GLU A 110 -27.03 0.65 13.06
CA GLU A 110 -26.95 1.94 13.78
C GLU A 110 -25.60 2.12 14.52
N SER A 111 -24.80 1.05 14.68
CA SER A 111 -23.42 1.17 15.16
C SER A 111 -22.43 0.29 14.37
N LEU A 112 -21.53 0.94 13.64
CA LEU A 112 -20.37 0.32 13.01
C LEU A 112 -19.16 1.17 13.34
N ILE A 113 -18.17 0.58 13.99
CA ILE A 113 -16.91 1.23 14.33
C ILE A 113 -15.79 0.49 13.60
N ASP A 114 -15.15 1.22 12.68
CA ASP A 114 -13.95 0.75 11.99
C ASP A 114 -12.72 1.22 12.77
N PHE A 115 -12.03 0.28 13.41
CA PHE A 115 -10.80 0.55 14.19
C PHE A 115 -9.53 0.45 13.34
N ARG A 116 -9.67 0.24 12.03
CA ARG A 116 -8.53 0.24 11.13
C ARG A 116 -8.09 1.68 10.92
N GLU A 117 -6.82 1.94 11.21
CA GLU A 117 -6.19 3.15 10.70
C GLU A 117 -6.24 3.07 9.17
N TYR A 118 -6.73 4.14 8.53
CA TYR A 118 -6.47 4.37 7.12
C TYR A 118 -4.97 4.59 6.97
N GLU A 119 -4.19 3.50 6.91
CA GLU A 119 -2.83 3.58 6.39
C GLU A 119 -2.97 4.16 4.98
N LEU A 120 -2.60 5.43 4.79
CA LEU A 120 -2.37 5.98 3.46
C LEU A 120 -1.48 4.97 2.74
N ILE A 121 -2.04 4.29 1.74
CA ILE A 121 -1.48 3.08 1.16
C ILE A 121 -0.27 3.46 0.30
N GLY A 122 0.87 3.70 0.93
CA GLY A 122 2.08 4.13 0.25
C GLY A 122 3.10 4.77 1.17
N ASN A 123 4.32 4.93 0.66
CA ASN A 123 5.40 5.60 1.37
C ASN A 123 5.64 6.96 0.72
N TRP A 124 5.77 8.01 1.54
CA TRP A 124 6.17 9.35 1.09
C TRP A 124 7.68 9.51 1.24
N TYR A 125 8.32 10.12 0.25
CA TYR A 125 9.73 10.45 0.23
C TYR A 125 9.93 11.91 -0.12
N PHE A 126 10.89 12.53 0.56
CA PHE A 126 11.25 13.93 0.39
C PHE A 126 12.72 14.01 -0.01
N LYS A 127 13.04 14.80 -1.04
CA LYS A 127 14.41 14.98 -1.52
C LYS A 127 14.66 16.46 -1.81
N ILE A 128 15.87 16.91 -1.55
CA ILE A 128 16.36 18.22 -1.99
C ILE A 128 17.34 17.95 -3.13
N LYS A 129 17.21 18.70 -4.23
CA LYS A 129 18.04 18.56 -5.42
C LYS A 129 18.71 19.89 -5.74
N GLY A 130 20.03 19.90 -5.77
CA GLY A 130 20.82 20.98 -6.34
C GLY A 130 21.48 20.51 -7.63
N GLY A 131 21.75 21.42 -8.57
CA GLY A 131 22.50 21.06 -9.76
C GLY A 131 22.96 22.24 -10.60
N ILE A 132 23.84 21.93 -11.55
CA ILE A 132 24.33 22.85 -12.56
C ILE A 132 23.91 22.26 -13.92
N ASN A 133 23.28 23.07 -14.76
CA ASN A 133 22.85 22.73 -16.09
C ASN A 133 23.72 23.47 -17.11
N ILE A 134 24.08 22.78 -18.19
CA ILE A 134 24.67 23.41 -19.37
C ILE A 134 23.57 23.48 -20.41
N SER A 135 23.22 24.69 -20.82
CA SER A 135 22.14 24.96 -21.74
C SER A 135 22.66 25.70 -22.97
N SER A 136 21.95 25.58 -24.08
CA SER A 136 22.31 26.25 -25.32
C SER A 136 21.12 26.99 -25.89
N ILE A 137 21.31 28.25 -26.25
CA ILE A 137 20.34 29.13 -26.89
C ILE A 137 20.70 29.21 -28.38
N GLU A 138 19.71 28.99 -29.23
CA GLU A 138 19.82 29.25 -30.67
C GLU A 138 19.14 30.59 -30.97
N ILE A 139 19.90 31.53 -31.54
CA ILE A 139 19.41 32.85 -31.93
C ILE A 139 19.26 32.87 -33.44
N ILE A 140 18.04 33.07 -33.92
CA ILE A 140 17.74 33.21 -35.35
C ILE A 140 17.42 34.68 -35.62
N ASN A 141 18.24 35.35 -36.44
CA ASN A 141 17.99 36.73 -36.83
C ASN A 141 17.01 36.82 -38.01
N ARG A 142 16.38 37.98 -38.21
CA ARG A 142 15.43 38.26 -39.32
C ARG A 142 16.02 38.02 -40.72
N THR A 143 17.34 37.99 -40.84
CA THR A 143 18.08 37.69 -42.08
C THR A 143 18.34 36.19 -42.30
N GLY A 144 17.84 35.31 -41.42
CA GLY A 144 17.97 33.86 -41.52
C GLY A 144 19.30 33.28 -41.02
N ARG A 145 20.19 34.10 -40.46
CA ARG A 145 21.42 33.64 -39.81
C ARG A 145 21.10 33.12 -38.41
N SER A 146 21.48 31.87 -38.12
CA SER A 146 21.44 31.31 -36.78
C SER A 146 22.82 31.29 -36.12
N GLY A 147 22.86 31.56 -34.82
CA GLY A 147 24.03 31.43 -33.97
C GLY A 147 23.66 30.66 -32.70
N LYS A 148 24.56 29.78 -32.23
CA LYS A 148 24.35 29.01 -31.01
C LYS A 148 25.27 29.53 -29.92
N GLN A 149 24.69 29.89 -28.79
CA GLN A 149 25.40 30.34 -27.60
C GLN A 149 25.13 29.36 -26.46
N ASN A 150 26.16 29.02 -25.68
CA ASN A 150 26.01 28.13 -24.52
C ASN A 150 26.09 28.96 -23.24
N GLY A 151 25.23 28.66 -22.27
CA GLY A 151 25.23 29.28 -20.96
C GLY A 151 25.05 28.25 -19.85
N THR A 152 25.49 28.62 -18.66
CA THR A 152 25.41 27.77 -17.47
C THR A 152 24.26 28.24 -16.58
N ASN A 153 23.57 27.31 -15.94
CA ASN A 153 22.43 27.56 -15.09
C ASN A 153 22.57 26.80 -13.77
N ILE A 154 22.21 27.43 -12.66
CA ILE A 154 22.16 26.79 -11.34
C ILE A 154 20.70 26.52 -10.98
N ARG A 155 20.41 25.30 -10.53
CA ARG A 155 19.07 24.88 -10.11
C ARG A 155 19.03 24.39 -8.66
N LEU A 156 17.91 24.68 -8.00
CA LEU A 156 17.57 24.18 -6.68
C LEU A 156 16.10 23.76 -6.66
N GLY A 157 15.82 22.53 -6.29
CA GLY A 157 14.47 21.98 -6.25
C GLY A 157 14.21 21.09 -5.04
N VAL A 158 12.92 20.90 -4.76
CA VAL A 158 12.43 20.00 -3.70
C VAL A 158 11.49 19.00 -4.35
N GLU A 159 11.75 17.71 -4.17
CA GLU A 159 10.90 16.62 -4.69
C GLU A 159 10.08 16.02 -3.54
N VAL A 160 8.78 15.87 -3.77
CA VAL A 160 7.88 15.03 -2.97
C VAL A 160 7.42 13.88 -3.84
N GLU A 161 7.58 12.65 -3.36
CA GLU A 161 7.27 11.43 -4.10
C GLU A 161 6.44 10.46 -3.26
N HIS A 162 5.38 9.89 -3.83
CA HIS A 162 4.51 8.91 -3.20
C HIS A 162 4.54 7.58 -3.95
N PHE A 163 4.96 6.51 -3.27
CA PHE A 163 5.00 5.15 -3.83
C PHE A 163 3.70 4.40 -3.58
N MET A 164 3.07 3.93 -4.64
CA MET A 164 1.84 3.14 -4.56
C MET A 164 2.17 1.69 -4.20
N ARG A 165 1.50 1.10 -3.19
CA ARG A 165 1.62 -0.33 -2.85
C ARG A 165 0.79 -1.21 -3.79
N PHE A 166 1.09 -1.19 -5.09
CA PHE A 166 0.78 -2.35 -5.94
C PHE A 166 1.77 -3.47 -5.63
N LYS A 167 1.47 -4.70 -6.07
CA LYS A 167 2.16 -5.95 -5.63
C LYS A 167 3.71 -5.87 -5.58
N ASN A 168 4.33 -4.96 -6.32
CA ASN A 168 5.72 -4.51 -6.14
C ASN A 168 5.75 -2.96 -6.17
N LYS A 169 6.57 -2.30 -5.32
CA LYS A 169 6.74 -0.82 -5.27
C LYS A 169 7.42 -0.25 -6.52
N THR A 170 6.81 -0.45 -7.68
CA THR A 170 7.39 -0.11 -8.99
C THR A 170 6.85 1.18 -9.55
N TRP A 171 5.76 1.73 -9.00
CA TRP A 171 5.16 2.97 -9.49
C TRP A 171 5.04 4.00 -8.38
N SER A 172 5.27 5.25 -8.74
CA SER A 172 5.16 6.41 -7.85
C SER A 172 4.62 7.61 -8.59
N ILE A 173 4.05 8.56 -7.86
CA ILE A 173 3.73 9.89 -8.36
C ILE A 173 4.65 10.89 -7.68
N PHE A 174 5.06 11.94 -8.39
CA PHE A 174 5.95 12.95 -7.83
C PHE A 174 5.61 14.36 -8.31
N ILE A 175 6.05 15.34 -7.51
CA ILE A 175 6.05 16.77 -7.83
C ILE A 175 7.40 17.36 -7.40
N GLU A 176 7.99 18.22 -8.23
CA GLU A 176 9.35 18.74 -8.03
C GLU A 176 9.49 20.24 -8.32
N PRO A 177 8.88 21.15 -7.53
CA PRO A 177 9.14 22.58 -7.68
C PRO A 177 10.65 22.87 -7.69
N THR A 178 11.11 23.50 -8.76
CA THR A 178 12.52 23.78 -9.04
C THR A 178 12.68 25.23 -9.43
N PHE A 179 13.51 25.95 -8.70
CA PHE A 179 14.00 27.27 -9.09
C PHE A 179 15.28 27.12 -9.92
N SER A 180 15.39 27.91 -10.96
CA SER A 180 16.48 27.87 -11.92
C SER A 180 16.91 29.29 -12.30
N SER A 181 18.21 29.56 -12.32
CA SER A 181 18.78 30.87 -12.66
C SER A 181 19.81 30.71 -13.78
N PHE A 182 19.46 31.21 -14.96
CA PHE A 182 20.30 31.23 -16.14
C PHE A 182 20.93 32.62 -16.30
N LYS A 183 22.25 32.64 -16.47
CA LYS A 183 22.99 33.87 -16.75
C LYS A 183 23.95 33.66 -17.92
N ASP A 184 23.92 34.57 -18.89
CA ASP A 184 24.89 34.66 -19.96
C ASP A 184 25.44 36.09 -20.04
N ASP A 185 26.73 36.24 -19.73
CA ASP A 185 27.40 37.54 -19.68
C ASP A 185 27.69 38.11 -21.09
N ILE A 186 27.75 37.26 -22.13
CA ILE A 186 28.05 37.68 -23.51
C ILE A 186 26.82 38.32 -24.16
N LEU A 187 25.64 37.74 -23.91
CA LEU A 187 24.36 38.24 -24.41
C LEU A 187 23.67 39.19 -23.41
N ALA A 188 24.25 39.41 -22.24
CA ALA A 188 23.67 40.17 -21.13
C ALA A 188 22.25 39.70 -20.77
N ILE A 189 22.06 38.37 -20.74
CA ILE A 189 20.78 37.75 -20.38
C ILE A 189 20.86 37.25 -18.94
N ASP A 190 19.93 37.71 -18.12
CA ASP A 190 19.66 37.17 -16.78
C ASP A 190 18.20 36.71 -16.75
N TYR A 191 18.00 35.42 -16.54
CA TYR A 191 16.69 34.79 -16.60
C TYR A 191 16.49 33.82 -15.44
N ASN A 192 15.47 34.10 -14.63
CA ASN A 192 15.06 33.26 -13.51
C ASN A 192 13.73 32.60 -13.84
N SER A 193 13.64 31.29 -13.59
CA SER A 193 12.44 30.49 -13.82
C SER A 193 12.09 29.61 -12.62
N ILE A 194 10.80 29.34 -12.49
CA ILE A 194 10.27 28.31 -11.60
C ILE A 194 9.59 27.26 -12.48
N GLU A 195 10.02 26.02 -12.33
CA GLU A 195 9.48 24.87 -13.02
C GLU A 195 8.82 23.94 -12.00
N ILE A 196 7.68 23.36 -12.35
CA ILE A 196 6.97 22.41 -11.49
C ILE A 196 6.72 21.14 -12.30
N PRO A 197 7.73 20.27 -12.46
CA PRO A 197 7.57 18.94 -12.99
C PRO A 197 6.65 18.15 -12.06
N LEU A 198 5.65 17.51 -12.66
CA LEU A 198 4.77 16.58 -11.98
C LEU A 198 4.53 15.39 -12.90
N GLY A 199 4.43 14.19 -12.33
CA GLY A 199 4.28 13.01 -13.15
C GLY A 199 4.26 11.71 -12.40
N ILE A 200 4.29 10.63 -13.18
CA ILE A 200 4.30 9.25 -12.72
C ILE A 200 5.66 8.65 -13.06
N ARG A 201 6.29 7.95 -12.11
CA ARG A 201 7.61 7.33 -12.27
C ARG A 201 7.54 5.84 -12.03
N LYS A 202 8.11 5.06 -12.95
CA LYS A 202 8.26 3.60 -12.84
C LYS A 202 9.70 3.23 -12.50
N TYR A 203 9.90 2.44 -11.46
CA TYR A 203 11.18 1.87 -11.04
C TYR A 203 11.36 0.47 -11.63
N ILE A 204 12.43 0.27 -12.41
CA ILE A 204 12.78 -1.00 -13.04
C ILE A 204 14.05 -1.52 -12.36
N PRO A 205 14.00 -2.65 -11.62
CA PRO A 205 15.18 -3.26 -11.04
C PRO A 205 16.10 -3.81 -12.15
N ILE A 206 17.41 -3.63 -12.00
CA ILE A 206 18.42 -4.00 -13.01
C ILE A 206 18.94 -5.43 -12.79
N PHE A 207 18.78 -5.99 -11.58
CA PHE A 207 19.18 -7.35 -11.24
C PHE A 207 18.04 -8.11 -10.56
N ASP A 208 17.82 -9.34 -11.02
CA ASP A 208 16.88 -10.28 -10.42
C ASP A 208 17.60 -10.96 -9.25
N SER A 209 17.23 -10.62 -8.01
CA SER A 209 17.69 -11.40 -6.85
C SER A 209 16.83 -12.67 -6.80
N SER A 210 17.29 -13.68 -7.56
CA SER A 210 16.81 -15.07 -7.48
C SER A 210 17.02 -15.64 -6.08
#